data_AF-X0Z654-F1
#
_entry.id   AF-X0Z654-F1
#
_cell.length_a   1.000
_cell.length_b   1.000
_cell.length_c   1.000
_cell.angle_alpha   90.00
_cell.angle_beta   90.00
_cell.angle_gamma   90.00
#
_symmetry.space_group_name_H-M   'P 1'
#
loop_
_entity.id
_entity.type
_entity.pdbx_description
1 polymer ?
#
loop_
_entity_poly.entity_id
_entity_poly.type
_entity_poly.pdbx_seq_one_letter_code
_entity_poly.pdbx_strand_id
1 'polypeptide(L)'
;YQEGQPVFKWAVSKMADISEEIMKKHNLTSEDVAWLVPHQANLRIIDATASRMKLPKEKVMINIEKYGNTTAATLPLCLWEWESKLKKGDNIILTAFGAGFTWGAIYLK
;
A
#
# COMPACT_ATOMS: atom_id res chain seq x y z
N TYR A 1 -14.54 -7.03 23.17
CA TYR A 1 -15.48 -6.25 22.35
C TYR A 1 -14.73 -5.03 21.84
N GLN A 2 -14.31 -5.05 20.58
CA GLN A 2 -13.74 -3.87 19.92
C GLN A 2 -14.75 -3.43 18.87
N GLU A 3 -15.07 -2.15 18.83
CA GLU A 3 -15.87 -1.59 17.73
C GLU A 3 -15.01 -1.67 16.45
N GLY A 4 -15.21 -2.71 15.64
CA GLY A 4 -14.36 -2.98 14.48
C GLY A 4 -14.38 -1.86 13.44
N GLN A 5 -15.45 -1.07 13.37
CA GLN A 5 -15.65 -0.08 12.31
C GLN A 5 -14.83 1.22 12.52
N PRO A 6 -14.81 1.88 13.71
CA PRO A 6 -13.91 3.01 13.96
C PRO A 6 -12.43 2.62 13.89
N VAL A 7 -12.10 1.44 14.45
CA VAL A 7 -10.76 0.83 14.44
C VAL A 7 -10.25 0.65 13.01
N PHE A 8 -11.08 0.12 12.13
CA PHE A 8 -10.77 -0.05 10.72
C PHE A 8 -10.52 1.31 10.04
N LYS A 9 -11.42 2.29 10.22
CA LYS A 9 -11.24 3.63 9.61
C LYS A 9 -9.94 4.30 10.04
N TRP A 10 -9.54 4.13 11.30
CA TRP A 10 -8.29 4.69 11.81
C TRP A 10 -7.06 4.05 11.17
N ALA A 11 -7.00 2.72 11.10
CA ALA A 11 -5.88 2.00 10.48
C ALA A 11 -5.72 2.36 9.00
N VAL A 12 -6.83 2.54 8.29
CA VAL A 12 -6.87 2.99 6.90
C VAL A 12 -6.27 4.38 6.72
N SER A 13 -6.64 5.33 7.58
CA SER A 13 -6.05 6.66 7.55
C SER A 13 -4.54 6.58 7.78
N LYS A 14 -4.10 5.76 8.74
CA LYS A 14 -2.66 5.64 9.06
C LYS A 14 -1.84 5.03 7.94
N MET A 15 -2.37 4.04 7.21
CA MET A 15 -1.68 3.50 6.03
C MET A 15 -1.57 4.54 4.91
N ALA A 16 -2.61 5.33 4.67
CA ALA A 16 -2.57 6.41 3.69
C ALA A 16 -1.59 7.52 4.10
N ASP A 17 -1.64 7.96 5.36
CA ASP A 17 -0.80 9.02 5.91
C ASP A 17 0.69 8.64 5.85
N ILE A 18 1.06 7.43 6.30
CA ILE A 18 2.46 6.99 6.31
C ILE A 18 3.03 6.82 4.90
N SER A 19 2.19 6.49 3.91
CA SER A 19 2.60 6.33 2.52
C SER A 19 2.89 7.68 1.85
N GLU A 20 2.15 8.73 2.20
CA GLU A 20 2.45 10.11 1.78
C GLU A 20 3.68 10.65 2.53
N GLU A 21 3.79 10.36 3.82
CA GLU A 21 4.93 10.80 4.65
C GLU A 21 6.25 10.26 4.12
N ILE A 22 6.31 8.98 3.74
CA ILE A 22 7.54 8.40 3.19
C ILE A 22 7.90 9.01 1.84
N MET A 23 6.93 9.34 0.98
CA MET A 23 7.19 10.08 -0.26
C MET A 23 7.81 11.44 0.05
N LYS A 24 7.20 12.21 0.96
CA LYS A 24 7.71 13.53 1.38
C LYS A 24 9.11 13.44 1.97
N LYS A 25 9.36 12.47 2.84
CA LYS A 25 10.67 12.22 3.48
C LYS A 25 11.78 11.98 2.47
N HIS A 26 11.45 11.39 1.32
CA HIS A 26 12.39 11.08 0.25
C HIS A 26 12.29 12.04 -0.95
N ASN A 27 11.58 13.16 -0.81
CA ASN A 27 11.36 14.15 -1.88
C ASN A 27 10.77 13.54 -3.17
N LEU A 28 9.92 12.53 -3.03
CA LEU A 28 9.23 11.88 -4.15
C LEU A 28 7.91 12.57 -4.44
N THR A 29 7.63 12.76 -5.72
CA THR A 29 6.32 13.10 -6.26
C THR A 29 5.59 11.84 -6.74
N SER A 30 4.31 11.97 -7.10
CA SER A 30 3.54 10.90 -7.74
C SER A 30 4.12 10.45 -9.09
N GLU A 31 4.87 11.33 -9.75
CA GLU A 31 5.54 11.02 -11.02
C GLU A 31 6.73 10.09 -10.81
N ASP A 32 7.49 10.31 -9.73
CA ASP A 32 8.69 9.53 -9.39
C ASP A 32 8.38 8.10 -8.96
N VAL A 33 7.23 7.85 -8.32
CA VAL A 33 6.85 6.51 -7.85
C VAL A 33 6.44 5.66 -9.05
N ALA A 34 7.11 4.53 -9.24
CA ALA A 34 6.74 3.54 -10.26
C ALA A 34 5.54 2.71 -9.79
N TRP A 35 5.58 2.23 -8.55
CA TRP A 35 4.58 1.31 -8.02
C TRP A 35 4.23 1.58 -6.55
N LEU A 36 2.94 1.53 -6.25
CA LEU A 36 2.41 1.32 -4.90
C LEU A 36 2.03 -0.16 -4.75
N VAL A 37 2.56 -0.81 -3.72
CA VAL A 37 2.19 -2.17 -3.30
C VAL A 37 1.57 -2.09 -1.91
N PRO A 38 0.24 -2.01 -1.82
CA PRO A 38 -0.46 -1.90 -0.55
C PRO A 38 -0.81 -3.27 0.04
N HIS A 39 -1.03 -3.33 1.35
CA HIS A 39 -1.65 -4.48 2.00
C HIS A 39 -3.02 -4.75 1.35
N GLN A 40 -3.22 -6.00 0.91
CA GLN A 40 -4.39 -6.43 0.14
C GLN A 40 -5.58 -6.74 1.07
N ALA A 41 -6.03 -5.74 1.84
CA ALA A 41 -7.11 -5.91 2.82
C ALA A 41 -8.50 -5.64 2.25
N ASN A 42 -8.64 -4.57 1.48
CA ASN A 42 -9.90 -4.12 0.87
C ASN A 42 -9.61 -3.07 -0.21
N LEU A 43 -10.30 -3.16 -1.35
CA LEU A 43 -10.12 -2.20 -2.45
C LEU A 43 -10.32 -0.73 -2.04
N ARG A 44 -11.32 -0.42 -1.19
CA ARG A 44 -11.56 0.96 -0.74
C ARG A 44 -10.38 1.55 0.03
N ILE A 45 -9.63 0.70 0.74
CA ILE A 45 -8.43 1.12 1.49
C ILE A 45 -7.27 1.38 0.54
N ILE A 46 -7.11 0.48 -0.43
CA ILE A 46 -6.12 0.57 -1.49
C ILE A 46 -6.33 1.88 -2.27
N ASP A 47 -7.57 2.16 -2.69
CA ASP A 47 -7.94 3.35 -3.44
C ASP A 47 -7.72 4.64 -2.62
N ALA A 48 -8.05 4.63 -1.33
CA ALA A 48 -7.82 5.78 -0.44
C ALA A 48 -6.32 6.08 -0.26
N THR A 49 -5.49 5.04 -0.20
CA THR A 49 -4.03 5.16 -0.08
C THR A 49 -3.43 5.71 -1.38
N ALA A 50 -3.81 5.14 -2.53
CA ALA A 50 -3.38 5.62 -3.83
C ALA A 50 -3.79 7.08 -4.06
N SER A 51 -5.03 7.43 -3.73
CA SER A 51 -5.56 8.78 -3.81
C SER A 51 -4.77 9.77 -2.94
N ARG A 52 -4.37 9.37 -1.72
CA ARG A 52 -3.55 10.21 -0.85
C ARG A 52 -2.16 10.47 -1.43
N MET A 53 -1.58 9.46 -2.07
CA MET A 53 -0.30 9.55 -2.79
C MET A 53 -0.41 10.23 -4.16
N LYS A 54 -1.64 10.61 -4.59
CA LYS A 54 -1.95 11.15 -5.92
C LYS A 54 -1.49 10.21 -7.06
N LEU A 55 -1.53 8.90 -6.83
CA LEU A 55 -1.18 7.91 -7.83
C LEU A 55 -2.39 7.51 -8.65
N PRO A 56 -2.25 7.38 -9.98
CA PRO A 56 -3.29 6.82 -10.81
C PRO A 56 -3.33 5.29 -10.63
N LYS A 57 -4.47 4.67 -10.97
CA LYS A 57 -4.76 3.25 -10.66
C LYS A 57 -3.76 2.29 -11.29
N GLU A 58 -3.24 2.61 -12.48
CA GLU A 58 -2.25 1.82 -13.20
C GLU A 58 -0.89 1.72 -12.50
N LYS A 59 -0.60 2.56 -11.51
CA LYS A 59 0.60 2.48 -10.66
C LYS A 59 0.35 1.72 -9.35
N VAL A 60 -0.81 1.09 -9.18
CA VAL A 60 -1.18 0.36 -7.95
C VAL A 60 -1.24 -1.13 -8.25
N MET A 61 -0.44 -1.93 -7.53
CA MET A 61 -0.47 -3.38 -7.65
C MET A 61 -1.64 -3.94 -6.83
N ILE A 62 -2.54 -4.64 -7.52
CA ILE A 62 -3.77 -5.18 -6.95
C ILE A 62 -3.90 -6.64 -7.39
N ASN A 63 -4.16 -7.53 -6.42
CA ASN A 63 -4.55 -8.92 -6.66
C ASN A 63 -5.52 -9.47 -5.60
N ILE A 64 -6.09 -8.59 -4.79
CA ILE A 64 -7.03 -8.95 -3.73
C ILE A 64 -8.25 -9.72 -4.26
N GLU A 65 -8.67 -9.48 -5.49
CA GLU A 65 -9.76 -10.22 -6.14
C GLU A 65 -9.42 -11.69 -6.40
N LYS A 66 -8.13 -12.04 -6.45
CA LYS A 66 -7.67 -13.42 -6.66
C LYS A 66 -7.46 -14.17 -5.34
N TYR A 67 -6.85 -13.51 -4.35
CA TYR A 67 -6.37 -14.18 -3.13
C TYR A 67 -7.03 -13.71 -1.84
N GLY A 68 -7.80 -12.62 -1.87
CA GLY A 68 -8.32 -11.96 -0.68
C GLY A 68 -7.23 -11.42 0.24
N ASN A 69 -7.58 -11.18 1.51
CA ASN A 69 -6.64 -10.74 2.52
C ASN A 69 -5.88 -11.93 3.12
N THR A 70 -4.62 -12.09 2.73
CA THR A 70 -3.69 -13.13 3.22
C THR A 70 -2.80 -12.67 4.38
N THR A 71 -3.21 -11.63 5.11
CA THR A 71 -2.50 -11.04 6.26
C THR A 71 -1.07 -10.63 5.88
N ALA A 72 -0.04 -11.23 6.47
CA ALA A 72 1.35 -10.86 6.23
C ALA A 72 1.83 -11.24 4.81
N ALA A 73 1.14 -12.19 4.16
CA ALA A 73 1.52 -12.68 2.84
C ALA A 73 1.03 -11.77 1.70
N THR A 74 0.22 -10.74 1.96
CA THR A 74 -0.37 -9.92 0.88
C THR A 74 0.68 -9.21 0.04
N LEU A 75 1.71 -8.65 0.67
CA LEU A 75 2.77 -7.93 -0.04
C LEU A 75 3.65 -8.87 -0.87
N PRO A 76 4.26 -9.94 -0.30
CA PRO A 76 5.12 -10.82 -1.09
C PRO A 76 4.36 -11.56 -2.21
N LEU A 77 3.10 -11.96 -1.99
CA LEU A 77 2.28 -12.58 -3.04
C LEU A 77 2.00 -11.60 -4.18
N CYS A 78 1.65 -10.35 -3.86
CA CYS A 78 1.40 -9.32 -4.86
C CYS A 78 2.67 -8.97 -5.64
N LEU A 79 3.81 -8.81 -4.97
CA LEU A 79 5.10 -8.61 -5.62
C LEU A 79 5.47 -9.75 -6.57
N TRP A 80 5.30 -11.00 -6.14
CA TRP A 80 5.61 -12.17 -6.96
C TRP A 80 4.77 -12.19 -8.24
N GLU A 81 3.48 -11.94 -8.13
CA GLU A 81 2.59 -11.94 -9.30
C GLU A 81 2.91 -10.81 -10.29
N TRP A 82 3.36 -9.67 -9.79
CA TRP A 82 3.70 -8.50 -10.59
C TRP A 82 5.17 -8.42 -11.01
N GLU A 83 5.99 -9.44 -10.69
CA GLU A 83 7.44 -9.44 -10.91
C GLU A 83 7.82 -9.04 -12.34
N SER A 84 7.11 -9.57 -13.33
CA SER A 84 7.35 -9.29 -14.76
C SER A 84 7.18 -7.82 -15.16
N LYS A 85 6.54 -6.99 -14.34
CA LYS A 85 6.36 -5.54 -14.55
C LYS A 85 7.45 -4.71 -13.90
N LEU A 86 8.15 -5.27 -12.92
CA LEU A 86 9.18 -4.57 -12.15
C LEU A 86 10.46 -4.40 -12.99
N LYS A 87 11.12 -3.26 -12.80
CA LYS A 87 12.42 -2.95 -13.40
C LYS A 87 13.40 -2.51 -12.32
N LYS A 88 14.69 -2.74 -12.57
CA LYS A 88 15.75 -2.24 -11.69
C LYS A 88 15.70 -0.71 -11.66
N GLY A 89 15.74 -0.13 -10.45
CA GLY A 89 15.67 1.31 -10.24
C GLY A 89 14.25 1.87 -10.14
N ASP A 90 13.20 1.05 -10.23
CA ASP A 90 11.83 1.47 -9.95
C ASP A 90 11.71 1.97 -8.51
N ASN A 91 11.15 3.16 -8.32
CA ASN A 91 10.81 3.65 -6.99
C ASN A 91 9.49 3.01 -6.53
N ILE A 92 9.55 2.11 -5.56
CA ILE A 92 8.42 1.32 -5.08
C ILE A 92 8.08 1.74 -3.65
N ILE A 93 6.80 1.99 -3.39
CA ILE A 93 6.27 2.17 -2.04
C ILE A 93 5.51 0.92 -1.62
N LEU A 94 6.02 0.24 -0.60
CA LEU A 94 5.33 -0.86 0.09
C LEU A 94 4.62 -0.28 1.30
N THR A 95 3.36 -0.65 1.56
CA THR A 95 2.65 -0.14 2.74
C THR A 95 1.69 -1.17 3.32
N ALA A 96 1.60 -1.23 4.64
CA ALA A 96 0.73 -2.18 5.32
C ALA A 96 0.21 -1.65 6.66
N PHE A 97 -0.89 -2.25 7.11
CA PHE A 97 -1.41 -2.11 8.46
C PHE A 97 -1.89 -3.47 8.98
N GLY A 98 -2.03 -3.61 10.30
CA GLY A 98 -2.51 -4.83 10.93
C GLY A 98 -2.89 -4.64 12.40
N ALA A 99 -3.36 -5.73 13.00
CA ALA A 99 -3.72 -5.77 14.43
C ALA A 99 -2.52 -5.41 15.32
N GLY A 100 -2.76 -4.64 16.39
CA GLY A 100 -1.70 -4.18 17.30
C GLY A 100 -1.96 -2.83 17.97
N PHE A 101 -2.37 -1.76 17.29
CA PHE A 101 -2.30 -1.50 15.86
C PHE A 101 -0.87 -1.25 15.40
N THR A 102 -0.52 -1.80 14.23
CA THR A 102 0.77 -1.58 13.59
C THR A 102 0.55 -1.14 12.16
N TRP A 103 1.33 -0.17 11.69
CA TRP A 103 1.36 0.26 10.29
C TRP A 103 2.76 0.69 9.93
N GLY A 104 3.07 0.67 8.64
CA GLY A 104 4.36 1.11 8.15
C GLY A 104 4.38 1.17 6.64
N ALA A 105 5.29 1.99 6.13
CA ALA A 105 5.64 2.02 4.72
C ALA A 105 7.15 1.91 4.54
N ILE A 106 7.56 1.38 3.40
CA ILE A 106 8.95 1.28 2.97
C ILE A 106 9.04 1.88 1.56
N TYR A 107 10.07 2.69 1.35
CA TYR A 107 10.51 3.10 0.03
C TYR A 107 11.66 2.19 -0.38
N LEU A 108 11.49 1.50 -1.51
CA LEU A 108 12.44 0.57 -2.11
C LEU A 108 12.83 1.08 -3.51
N LYS A 109 14.09 0.89 -3.89
CA LYS A 109 14.65 1.28 -5.19
C LYS A 109 15.57 0.19 -5.74
#